data_AF-A0A6I5RPI5-F1
#
_entry.id   AF-A0A6I5RPI5-F1
#
_cell.length_a   1.000
_cell.length_b   1.000
_cell.length_c   1.000
_cell.angle_alpha   90.00
_cell.angle_beta   90.00
_cell.angle_gamma   90.00
#
_symmetry.space_group_name_H-M   'P 1'
#
loop_
_entity.id
_entity.type
_entity.pdbx_description
1 polymer ?
#
loop_
_entity_poly.entity_id
_entity_poly.type
_entity_poly.pdbx_seq_one_letter_code
_entity_poly.pdbx_strand_id
1 'polypeptide(L)' 'MSNEIGIPLCEFAKGRTQPELAALLCVSQSAVSQMINSARDIRIRVNDAGECTAVEIRPIGNRKKTNAV' A
#
# COMPACT_ATOMS: atom_id res chain seq x y z
N MET A 1 3.99 -19.99 3.95
CA MET A 1 3.85 -19.19 5.20
C MET A 1 3.21 -17.85 4.81
N SER A 2 1.97 -17.64 5.25
CA SER A 2 1.24 -16.35 5.31
C SER A 2 1.14 -15.47 4.05
N ASN A 3 0.66 -16.02 2.92
CA ASN A 3 0.19 -15.19 1.78
C ASN A 3 -1.26 -14.69 1.95
N GLU A 4 -1.94 -14.98 3.07
CA GLU A 4 -3.36 -14.63 3.24
C GLU A 4 -3.64 -13.12 3.27
N ILE A 5 -2.65 -12.29 3.62
CA ILE A 5 -2.88 -10.85 3.75
C ILE A 5 -2.58 -10.08 2.45
N GLY A 6 -1.75 -10.64 1.56
CA GLY A 6 -1.38 -10.03 0.28
C GLY A 6 0.13 -9.78 0.11
N ILE A 7 0.50 -9.35 -1.08
CA ILE A 7 1.89 -9.08 -1.51
C ILE A 7 2.30 -7.68 -1.02
N PRO A 8 3.51 -7.47 -0.46
CA PRO A 8 3.99 -6.13 -0.12
C PRO A 8 3.95 -5.17 -1.32
N LEU A 9 3.52 -3.92 -1.09
CA LEU A 9 3.44 -2.90 -2.15
C LEU A 9 4.78 -2.75 -2.92
N CYS A 10 5.91 -2.75 -2.21
CA CYS A 10 7.23 -2.63 -2.83
C CYS A 10 7.57 -3.79 -3.78
N GLU A 11 7.06 -5.00 -3.49
CA GLU A 11 7.23 -6.14 -4.38
C GLU A 11 6.26 -6.07 -5.56
N PHE A 12 5.00 -5.71 -5.30
CA PHE A 12 3.99 -5.52 -6.35
C PHE A 12 4.36 -4.40 -7.33
N ALA A 13 5.09 -3.38 -6.87
CA ALA A 13 5.59 -2.27 -7.67
C ALA A 13 6.74 -2.65 -8.62
N LYS A 14 7.41 -3.78 -8.42
CA LYS A 14 8.50 -4.21 -9.30
C LYS A 14 7.97 -4.39 -10.73
N GLY A 15 8.61 -3.72 -11.68
CA GLY A 15 8.22 -3.75 -13.09
C GLY A 15 7.00 -2.88 -13.45
N ARG A 16 6.54 -2.02 -12.53
CA ARG A 16 5.45 -1.05 -12.76
C ARG A 16 5.92 0.37 -12.46
N THR A 17 5.33 1.33 -13.15
CA THR A 17 5.54 2.75 -12.88
C THR A 17 4.59 3.26 -11.79
N GLN A 18 4.93 4.39 -11.16
CA GLN A 18 4.04 5.00 -10.15
C GLN A 18 2.67 5.42 -10.73
N PRO A 19 2.55 5.98 -11.95
CA PRO A 19 1.26 6.25 -12.58
C PRO A 19 0.40 4.99 -12.80
N GLU A 20 1.01 3.88 -13.23
CA GLU A 20 0.29 2.60 -13.41
C GLU A 20 -0.26 2.08 -12.07
N LEU A 21 0.55 2.11 -11.01
CA LEU A 21 0.12 1.72 -9.67
C LEU A 21 -0.99 2.64 -9.14
N ALA A 22 -0.92 3.94 -9.44
CA ALA A 22 -1.92 4.91 -9.03
C ALA A 22 -3.28 4.61 -9.67
N ALA A 23 -3.28 4.29 -10.98
CA ALA A 23 -4.48 3.87 -11.70
C ALA A 23 -5.04 2.54 -11.15
N LEU A 24 -4.19 1.53 -10.90
CA LEU A 24 -4.62 0.23 -10.36
C LEU A 24 -5.21 0.31 -8.96
N LEU A 25 -4.71 1.22 -8.12
CA LEU A 25 -5.12 1.36 -6.73
C LEU A 25 -6.14 2.49 -6.52
N CYS A 26 -6.57 3.16 -7.60
CA CYS A 26 -7.49 4.31 -7.55
C CYS A 26 -7.03 5.41 -6.58
N VAL A 27 -5.73 5.75 -6.58
CA VAL A 27 -5.13 6.81 -5.77
C VAL A 27 -4.30 7.76 -6.65
N SER A 28 -3.77 8.84 -6.08
CA SER A 28 -2.84 9.71 -6.80
C SER A 28 -1.44 9.09 -6.91
N GLN A 29 -0.68 9.48 -7.94
CA GLN A 29 0.74 9.14 -8.06
C GLN A 29 1.55 9.61 -6.83
N SER A 30 1.20 10.79 -6.28
CA SER A 30 1.84 11.30 -5.06
C SER A 30 1.55 10.44 -3.83
N ALA A 31 0.37 9.82 -3.73
CA ALA A 31 0.05 8.86 -2.68
C ALA A 31 0.88 7.59 -2.86
N VAL A 32 1.02 7.08 -4.09
CA VAL A 32 1.91 5.92 -4.37
C VAL A 32 3.35 6.21 -3.99
N SER A 33 3.88 7.38 -4.39
CA SER A 33 5.24 7.79 -4.05
C SER A 33 5.43 7.87 -2.53
N GLN A 34 4.49 8.46 -1.80
CA GLN A 34 4.53 8.51 -0.33
C GLN A 34 4.44 7.12 0.30
N MET A 35 3.59 6.25 -0.24
CA MET A 35 3.45 4.87 0.23
C MET A 35 4.76 4.07 0.07
N ILE A 36 5.36 4.09 -1.13
CA ILE A 36 6.61 3.38 -1.43
C ILE A 36 7.79 3.89 -0.60
N ASN A 37 7.89 5.20 -0.41
CA ASN A 37 9.01 5.82 0.31
C ASN A 37 8.80 5.91 1.83
N SER A 38 7.75 5.28 2.36
CA SER A 38 7.45 5.27 3.79
C SER A 38 7.80 3.94 4.44
N ALA A 39 7.83 3.92 5.78
CA ALA A 39 7.92 2.68 6.56
C ALA A 39 6.56 1.97 6.74
N ARG A 40 5.55 2.30 5.94
CA ARG A 40 4.19 1.72 6.04
C ARG A 40 4.21 0.28 5.52
N ASP A 41 3.63 -0.64 6.28
CA ASP A 41 3.39 -2.00 5.78
C ASP A 41 2.08 -2.02 4.99
N ILE A 42 2.19 -1.99 3.66
CA ILE A 42 1.05 -1.98 2.74
C ILE A 42 1.03 -3.30 1.98
N ARG A 43 -0.14 -3.95 1.97
CA ARG A 43 -0.38 -5.24 1.32
C ARG A 43 -1.38 -5.10 0.19
N ILE A 44 -1.03 -5.65 -0.96
CA ILE A 44 -1.83 -5.70 -2.17
C ILE A 44 -2.48 -7.07 -2.30
N ARG A 45 -3.78 -7.09 -2.59
CA ARG A 45 -4.53 -8.30 -2.93
C ARG A 45 -5.10 -8.13 -4.32
N VAL A 46 -4.96 -9.18 -5.13
CA VAL A 46 -5.60 -9.29 -6.43
C VAL A 46 -6.53 -10.49 -6.34
N ASN A 47 -7.83 -10.29 -6.58
CA ASN A 47 -8.79 -11.41 -6.60
C ASN A 47 -8.80 -12.09 -7.98
N ASP A 48 -9.55 -13.19 -8.11
CA ASP A 48 -9.65 -13.96 -9.36
C ASP A 48 -10.28 -13.15 -10.52
N ALA A 49 -11.00 -12.07 -10.21
CA ALA A 49 -11.55 -11.14 -11.18
C ALA A 49 -10.54 -10.06 -11.63
N GLY A 50 -9.33 -10.04 -11.06
CA GLY A 50 -8.29 -9.06 -11.37
C GLY A 50 -8.44 -7.72 -10.64
N GLU A 51 -9.38 -7.61 -9.70
CA GLU A 51 -9.56 -6.40 -8.91
C GLU A 51 -8.42 -6.26 -7.90
N CYS A 52 -7.75 -5.11 -7.94
CA CYS A 52 -6.65 -4.79 -7.07
C CYS A 52 -7.15 -4.01 -5.85
N THR A 53 -6.87 -4.52 -4.65
CA THR A 53 -7.17 -3.85 -3.39
C THR A 53 -5.91 -3.73 -2.54
N ALA A 54 -5.85 -2.69 -1.70
CA ALA A 54 -4.73 -2.45 -0.80
C ALA A 54 -5.21 -2.27 0.64
N VAL A 55 -4.47 -2.85 1.59
CA VAL A 55 -4.66 -2.66 3.03
C VAL A 55 -3.37 -2.24 3.69
N GLU A 56 -3.46 -1.39 4.70
CA GLU A 56 -2.32 -1.00 5.54
C GLU A 56 -2.36 -1.75 6.87
N ILE A 57 -1.29 -2.47 7.18
CA ILE A 57 -1.10 -3.11 8.47
C ILE A 57 -0.35 -2.13 9.37
N ARG A 58 -0.93 -1.82 10.53
CA ARG A 58 -0.28 -0.98 11.54
C ARG A 58 -0.67 -1.43 12.96
N PRO A 59 0.24 -1.32 13.93
CA PRO A 59 -0.12 -1.50 15.34
C PRO A 59 -1.19 -0.49 15.77
N ILE A 60 -2.15 -0.96 16.56
CA ILE A 60 -3.16 -0.10 17.17
C ILE A 60 -2.48 0.71 18.29
N GLY A 61 -2.83 2.00 18.41
CA GLY A 61 -2.24 2.90 19.42
C GLY A 61 -0.92 3.57 19.02
N ASN A 62 -0.27 3.16 17.93
CA ASN A 62 1.00 3.76 17.47
C ASN A 62 0.83 5.04 16.64
N ARG A 63 -0.36 5.67 16.68
CA ARG A 63 -0.50 7.03 16.16
C ARG A 63 0.27 7.91 17.14
N LYS A 64 1.48 8.36 16.77
CA LYS A 64 2.17 9.42 17.52
C LYS A 64 1.12 10.48 17.79
N LYS A 65 0.88 10.81 19.07
CA LYS A 65 0.08 11.98 19.40
C LYS A 65 0.73 13.12 18.64
N THR A 66 0.05 13.62 17.61
CA THR A 66 0.37 14.94 17.09
C THR A 66 0.32 15.82 18.33
N ASN A 67 1.44 16.45 18.69
CA ASN A 67 1.36 17.50 19.70
C ASN A 67 0.31 18.47 19.16
N ALA A 68 -0.87 18.47 19.76
CA ALA A 68 -1.85 19.51 19.55
C ALA A 68 -1.14 20.78 20.00
N VAL A 69 -0.83 21.64 19.02
CA VAL A 69 -0.28 22.97 19.25
C VAL A 69 -1.37 23.83 19.87
#